data_AF-A0A6P4EBP8-F1
#
_entry.id   AF-A0A6P4EBP8-F1
#
_cell.length_a   1.000
_cell.length_b   1.000
_cell.length_c   1.000
_cell.angle_alpha   90.00
_cell.angle_beta   90.00
_cell.angle_gamma   90.00
#
_symmetry.space_group_name_H-M   'P 1'
#
loop_
_entity.id
_entity.type
_entity.pdbx_description
1 polymer ?
#
loop_
_entity_poly.entity_id
_entity_poly.type
_entity_poly.pdbx_seq_one_letter_code
_entity_poly.pdbx_strand_id
1 'polypeptide(L)'
;MSKLLVFSLIQASQSQLSNIFSHLVKELERTINSEINFENIKYLYKYVKQHSKWYQENDCINRHYFNYLLLDPRVTNNLRERARNLHKIDVWYTFLRAIFYVGKGKATRPYVHLKRAQKSMDEVNSFTLVKDPKLALIVSIWRAKRGVLLLQTFRGISSQDAQTREASIIDALSMNHLTNRRLGVYCGQARSSLSNKERKYLGIALLYKLMGKFLATEESELYPLKNTKTVEDKNAMEA
;
A
#
# COMPACT_ATOMS: atom_id res chain seq x y z
N MET A 1 14.86 -40.89 10.75
CA MET A 1 13.67 -40.03 10.54
C MET A 1 14.15 -38.69 10.00
N SER A 2 14.69 -38.69 8.79
CA SER A 2 14.01 -38.55 7.48
C SER A 2 13.88 -37.08 7.08
N LYS A 3 14.79 -36.68 6.17
CA LYS A 3 14.86 -35.46 5.36
C LYS A 3 13.55 -35.10 4.60
N LEU A 4 12.43 -35.75 4.88
CA LEU A 4 11.10 -35.52 4.30
C LEU A 4 10.33 -34.36 4.97
N LEU A 5 10.67 -33.95 6.19
CA LEU A 5 9.93 -32.87 6.89
C LEU A 5 10.33 -31.45 6.47
N VAL A 6 11.45 -31.28 5.77
CA VAL A 6 11.88 -29.96 5.25
C VAL A 6 11.32 -29.71 3.85
N PHE A 7 10.98 -30.76 3.11
CA PHE A 7 10.32 -30.63 1.79
C PHE A 7 8.81 -30.33 1.89
N SER A 8 8.16 -30.65 3.02
CA SER A 8 6.74 -30.36 3.22
C SER A 8 6.42 -28.90 3.55
N LEU A 9 7.42 -28.08 3.90
CA LEU A 9 7.26 -26.63 4.08
C LEU A 9 7.54 -25.82 2.79
N ILE A 10 8.13 -26.45 1.78
CA ILE A 10 8.43 -25.84 0.46
C ILE A 10 7.26 -26.05 -0.52
N GLN A 11 6.31 -26.93 -0.20
CA GLN A 11 5.06 -27.14 -0.94
C GLN A 11 3.89 -26.30 -0.40
N ALA A 12 4.11 -25.03 -0.03
CA ALA A 12 3.02 -24.06 -0.24
C ALA A 12 2.75 -24.09 -1.75
N SER A 13 1.65 -24.74 -2.15
CA SER A 13 1.51 -25.28 -3.49
C SER A 13 1.77 -24.21 -4.56
N GLN A 14 2.44 -24.58 -5.65
CA GLN A 14 2.53 -23.72 -6.84
C GLN A 14 1.15 -23.19 -7.26
N SER A 15 0.05 -23.89 -6.93
CA SER A 15 -1.34 -23.46 -7.12
C SER A 15 -1.81 -22.34 -6.17
N GLN A 16 -1.33 -22.28 -4.92
CA GLN A 16 -1.58 -21.18 -3.99
C GLN A 16 -0.76 -19.94 -4.36
N LEU A 17 0.51 -20.12 -4.76
CA LEU A 17 1.32 -19.04 -5.29
C LEU A 17 0.76 -18.53 -6.63
N SER A 18 0.36 -19.41 -7.56
CA SER A 18 -0.26 -19.01 -8.83
C SER A 18 -1.59 -18.28 -8.66
N ASN A 19 -2.37 -18.61 -7.62
CA ASN A 19 -3.59 -17.88 -7.29
C ASN A 19 -3.31 -16.48 -6.75
N ILE A 20 -2.24 -16.27 -5.98
CA ILE A 20 -1.84 -14.94 -5.50
C ILE A 20 -1.27 -14.08 -6.64
N PHE A 21 -0.55 -14.69 -7.59
CA PHE A 21 -0.04 -13.99 -8.79
C PHE A 21 -1.14 -13.64 -9.80
N SER A 22 -2.27 -14.37 -9.81
CA SER A 22 -3.36 -14.20 -10.77
C SER A 22 -4.02 -12.81 -10.77
N HIS A 23 -3.80 -12.03 -9.72
CA HIS A 23 -4.46 -10.74 -9.53
C HIS A 23 -3.61 -9.54 -9.93
N LEU A 24 -2.28 -9.68 -10.00
CA LEU A 24 -1.39 -8.60 -10.44
C LEU A 24 -1.46 -8.44 -11.97
N VAL A 25 -1.17 -7.24 -12.45
CA VAL A 25 -1.06 -7.04 -13.90
C VAL A 25 0.22 -7.69 -14.43
N LYS A 26 0.17 -8.19 -15.67
CA LYS A 26 1.27 -8.91 -16.34
C LYS A 26 2.59 -8.15 -16.28
N GLU A 27 2.58 -6.83 -16.42
CA GLU A 27 3.78 -6.00 -16.36
C GLU A 27 4.45 -6.03 -14.99
N LEU A 28 3.69 -6.03 -13.90
CA LEU A 28 4.22 -6.09 -12.53
C LEU A 28 4.65 -7.53 -12.20
N GLU A 29 3.85 -8.52 -12.58
CA GLU A 29 4.15 -9.94 -12.36
C GLU A 29 5.53 -10.33 -12.93
N ARG A 30 5.87 -9.84 -14.13
CA ARG A 30 7.20 -10.04 -14.76
C ARG A 30 8.36 -9.59 -13.88
N THR A 31 8.18 -8.56 -13.05
CA THR A 31 9.22 -8.04 -12.16
C THR A 31 9.41 -8.90 -10.91
N ILE A 32 8.45 -9.75 -10.59
CA ILE A 32 8.54 -10.70 -9.47
C ILE A 32 9.12 -12.03 -9.95
N ASN A 33 8.79 -12.45 -11.17
CA ASN A 33 9.22 -13.76 -11.69
C ASN A 33 10.64 -13.78 -12.30
N SER A 34 11.38 -12.67 -12.30
CA SER A 34 12.71 -12.61 -12.89
C SER A 34 13.56 -11.52 -12.26
N GLU A 35 14.78 -11.89 -11.81
CA GLU A 35 15.75 -10.93 -11.29
C GLU A 35 16.16 -9.89 -12.32
N ILE A 36 16.34 -10.30 -13.58
CA ILE A 36 16.68 -9.38 -14.66
C ILE A 36 15.58 -8.33 -14.82
N ASN A 37 14.32 -8.74 -14.79
CA ASN A 37 13.20 -7.81 -14.88
C ASN A 37 13.09 -6.92 -13.64
N PHE A 38 13.38 -7.45 -12.44
CA PHE A 38 13.46 -6.66 -11.22
C PHE A 38 14.53 -5.57 -11.32
N GLU A 39 15.74 -5.93 -11.75
CA GLU A 39 16.84 -4.98 -11.98
C GLU A 39 16.48 -3.93 -13.03
N ASN A 40 15.69 -4.32 -14.04
CA ASN A 40 15.26 -3.43 -15.11
C ASN A 40 14.20 -2.41 -14.67
N ILE A 41 13.59 -2.53 -13.49
CA ILE A 41 12.65 -1.53 -12.97
C ILE A 41 13.31 -0.14 -12.90
N LYS A 42 14.63 -0.07 -12.64
CA LYS A 42 15.37 1.21 -12.61
C LYS A 42 15.26 2.01 -13.91
N TYR A 43 15.10 1.34 -15.05
CA TYR A 43 14.93 2.01 -16.34
C TYR A 43 13.52 2.60 -16.52
N LEU A 44 12.52 2.11 -15.78
CA LEU A 44 11.17 2.69 -15.76
C LEU A 44 11.13 4.03 -15.02
N TYR A 45 12.18 4.39 -14.28
CA TYR A 45 12.28 5.67 -13.58
C TYR A 45 12.21 6.88 -14.53
N LYS A 46 12.46 6.68 -15.84
CA LYS A 46 12.23 7.69 -16.88
C LYS A 46 10.79 8.21 -16.89
N TYR A 47 9.80 7.33 -16.67
CA TYR A 47 8.38 7.73 -16.63
C TYR A 47 8.09 8.62 -15.42
N VAL A 48 8.69 8.31 -14.25
CA VAL A 48 8.56 9.14 -13.05
C VAL A 48 9.20 10.52 -13.25
N LYS A 49 10.36 10.57 -13.88
CA LYS A 49 11.06 11.82 -14.21
C LYS A 49 10.23 12.69 -15.16
N GLN A 50 9.78 12.12 -16.28
CA GLN A 50 8.96 12.81 -17.28
C GLN A 50 7.65 13.33 -16.67
N HIS A 51 6.94 12.47 -15.94
CA HIS A 51 5.70 12.84 -15.23
C HIS A 51 5.94 13.99 -14.25
N SER A 52 6.96 13.89 -13.39
CA SER A 52 7.23 14.91 -12.39
C SER A 52 7.65 16.24 -13.02
N LYS A 53 8.44 16.21 -14.10
CA LYS A 53 8.83 17.40 -14.86
C LYS A 53 7.61 18.09 -15.47
N TRP A 54 6.73 17.33 -16.12
CA TRP A 54 5.52 17.89 -16.73
C TRP A 54 4.63 18.61 -15.71
N TYR A 55 4.40 18.00 -14.54
CA TYR A 55 3.59 18.63 -13.49
C TYR A 55 4.26 19.87 -12.86
N GLN A 56 5.60 19.89 -12.76
CA GLN A 56 6.32 21.07 -12.30
C GLN A 56 6.16 22.26 -13.26
N GLU A 57 6.12 21.99 -14.56
CA GLU A 57 6.01 23.00 -15.62
C GLU A 57 4.55 23.44 -15.88
N ASN A 58 3.57 22.56 -15.66
CA ASN A 58 2.19 22.77 -16.12
C ASN A 58 1.12 22.82 -15.01
N ASP A 59 1.44 22.45 -13.77
CA ASP A 59 0.47 22.38 -12.67
C ASP A 59 1.12 22.73 -11.33
N CYS A 60 1.48 24.01 -11.20
CA CYS A 60 2.23 24.56 -10.08
C CYS A 60 1.35 25.08 -8.92
N ILE A 61 0.03 24.99 -9.03
CA ILE A 61 -0.92 25.61 -8.09
C ILE A 61 -1.35 24.58 -7.02
N ASN A 62 -1.64 25.05 -5.80
CA ASN A 62 -2.24 24.25 -4.72
C ASN A 62 -1.46 22.97 -4.36
N ARG A 63 -0.12 23.10 -4.21
CA ARG A 63 0.82 22.00 -3.93
C ARG A 63 0.79 21.51 -2.47
N HIS A 64 -0.39 21.17 -1.98
CA HIS A 64 -0.62 20.69 -0.61
C HIS A 64 -0.99 19.20 -0.53
N TYR A 65 -0.95 18.51 -1.67
CA TYR A 65 -1.31 17.11 -1.76
C TYR A 65 -0.09 16.20 -1.65
N PHE A 66 -0.38 14.94 -1.40
CA PHE A 66 0.58 13.84 -1.32
C PHE A 66 -0.13 12.52 -1.61
N ASN A 67 0.66 11.46 -1.85
CA ASN A 67 0.16 10.09 -1.87
C ASN A 67 0.48 9.37 -0.57
N TYR A 68 -0.35 8.40 -0.20
CA TYR A 68 -0.08 7.53 0.92
C TYR A 68 -0.52 6.11 0.65
N LEU A 69 0.14 5.17 1.32
CA LEU A 69 -0.23 3.76 1.36
C LEU A 69 -0.65 3.38 2.77
N LEU A 70 -1.59 2.44 2.88
CA LEU A 70 -1.77 1.66 4.09
C LEU A 70 -1.25 0.25 3.84
N LEU A 71 -0.41 -0.24 4.76
CA LEU A 71 0.19 -1.56 4.69
C LEU A 71 -0.18 -2.41 5.92
N ASP A 72 -0.31 -3.72 5.69
CA ASP A 72 -0.58 -4.71 6.73
C ASP A 72 0.75 -5.21 7.34
N PRO A 73 1.07 -4.87 8.60
CA PRO A 73 2.32 -5.30 9.21
C PRO A 73 2.39 -6.79 9.53
N ARG A 74 1.26 -7.51 9.48
CA ARG A 74 1.26 -8.98 9.55
C ARG A 74 1.90 -9.58 8.29
N VAL A 75 1.89 -8.85 7.17
CA VAL A 75 2.53 -9.23 5.91
C VAL A 75 3.94 -8.67 5.80
N THR A 76 4.17 -7.38 6.16
CA THR A 76 5.55 -6.86 6.18
C THR A 76 6.39 -7.67 7.14
N ASN A 77 5.86 -8.03 8.31
CA ASN A 77 6.55 -8.83 9.32
C ASN A 77 7.97 -8.30 9.56
N ASN A 78 8.05 -7.02 9.96
CA ASN A 78 9.29 -6.26 10.13
C ASN A 78 10.21 -6.32 8.90
N LEU A 79 9.64 -6.22 7.70
CA LEU A 79 10.35 -6.37 6.43
C LEU A 79 11.62 -5.53 6.39
N ARG A 80 11.59 -4.30 6.91
CA ARG A 80 12.77 -3.42 7.00
C ARG A 80 13.97 -4.11 7.65
N GLU A 81 13.77 -4.72 8.82
CA GLU A 81 14.85 -5.31 9.63
C GLU A 81 15.45 -6.56 8.97
N ARG A 82 14.59 -7.35 8.32
CA ARG A 82 14.98 -8.60 7.66
C ARG A 82 15.40 -8.44 6.20
N ALA A 83 15.15 -7.29 5.56
CA ALA A 83 15.39 -7.09 4.13
C ALA A 83 16.83 -7.42 3.70
N ARG A 84 17.83 -7.10 4.53
CA ARG A 84 19.26 -7.42 4.27
C ARG A 84 19.57 -8.91 4.14
N ASN A 85 18.73 -9.76 4.73
CA ASN A 85 18.90 -11.22 4.76
C ASN A 85 17.94 -11.94 3.81
N LEU A 86 17.16 -11.19 3.04
CA LEU A 86 16.19 -11.72 2.10
C LEU A 86 16.66 -11.50 0.68
N HIS A 87 16.20 -12.36 -0.22
CA HIS A 87 16.38 -12.13 -1.63
C HIS A 87 15.60 -10.86 -2.06
N LYS A 88 16.17 -10.06 -2.96
CA LYS A 88 15.60 -8.77 -3.39
C LYS A 88 14.17 -8.90 -3.96
N ILE A 89 13.88 -10.01 -4.63
CA ILE A 89 12.54 -10.32 -5.14
C ILE A 89 11.57 -10.59 -3.99
N ASP A 90 12.01 -11.30 -2.93
CA ASP A 90 11.16 -11.56 -1.77
C ASP A 90 10.85 -10.27 -1.02
N VAL A 91 11.82 -9.36 -0.94
CA VAL A 91 11.61 -8.02 -0.38
C VAL A 91 10.57 -7.26 -1.21
N TRP A 92 10.74 -7.25 -2.53
CA TRP A 92 9.82 -6.61 -3.46
C TRP A 92 8.41 -7.15 -3.35
N TYR A 93 8.28 -8.47 -3.43
CA TYR A 93 7.00 -9.15 -3.36
C TYR A 93 6.31 -8.97 -2.02
N THR A 94 7.05 -9.08 -0.91
CA THR A 94 6.50 -8.82 0.44
C THR A 94 5.97 -7.39 0.53
N PHE A 95 6.75 -6.41 0.08
CA PHE A 95 6.35 -5.01 0.10
C PHE A 95 5.04 -4.79 -0.69
N LEU A 96 4.98 -5.28 -1.93
CA LEU A 96 3.77 -5.20 -2.76
C LEU A 96 2.56 -5.84 -2.08
N ARG A 97 2.76 -7.06 -1.54
CA ARG A 97 1.68 -7.82 -0.89
C ARG A 97 1.13 -7.14 0.37
N ALA A 98 1.97 -6.42 1.09
CA ALA A 98 1.54 -5.74 2.30
C ALA A 98 0.64 -4.53 2.00
N ILE A 99 0.72 -3.93 0.80
CA ILE A 99 -0.10 -2.79 0.43
C ILE A 99 -1.54 -3.23 0.23
N PHE A 100 -2.46 -2.71 1.04
CA PHE A 100 -3.89 -2.98 0.89
C PHE A 100 -4.69 -1.74 0.50
N TYR A 101 -4.10 -0.55 0.52
CA TYR A 101 -4.77 0.68 0.10
C TYR A 101 -3.79 1.71 -0.45
N VAL A 102 -4.20 2.37 -1.53
CA VAL A 102 -3.48 3.48 -2.16
C VAL A 102 -4.40 4.70 -2.12
N GLY A 103 -3.88 5.85 -1.68
CA GLY A 103 -4.68 7.05 -1.55
C GLY A 103 -3.96 8.33 -1.97
N LYS A 104 -4.72 9.31 -2.46
CA LYS A 104 -4.32 10.73 -2.42
C LYS A 104 -4.86 11.45 -1.18
N GLY A 105 -4.06 12.35 -0.62
CA GLY A 105 -4.39 13.05 0.62
C GLY A 105 -3.92 14.50 0.64
N LYS A 106 -4.55 15.29 1.51
CA LYS A 106 -4.12 16.62 1.97
C LYS A 106 -4.34 16.67 3.48
N ALA A 107 -3.50 17.40 4.21
CA ALA A 107 -3.57 17.52 5.67
C ALA A 107 -3.72 16.15 6.37
N THR A 108 -4.74 15.97 7.20
CA THR A 108 -4.96 14.78 8.05
C THR A 108 -5.69 13.64 7.36
N ARG A 109 -5.90 13.71 6.03
CA ARG A 109 -6.73 12.75 5.27
C ARG A 109 -6.48 11.27 5.57
N PRO A 110 -5.24 10.76 5.71
CA PRO A 110 -5.03 9.34 6.01
C PRO A 110 -5.62 8.90 7.35
N TYR A 111 -5.53 9.76 8.37
CA TYR A 111 -6.02 9.49 9.72
C TYR A 111 -7.55 9.45 9.81
N VAL A 112 -8.25 10.07 8.85
CA VAL A 112 -9.73 10.00 8.77
C VAL A 112 -10.19 8.56 8.62
N HIS A 113 -9.46 7.72 7.86
CA HIS A 113 -9.83 6.31 7.69
C HIS A 113 -9.68 5.52 8.99
N LEU A 114 -8.60 5.78 9.74
CA LEU A 114 -8.36 5.14 11.04
C LEU A 114 -9.42 5.56 12.07
N LYS A 115 -9.74 6.85 12.16
CA LYS A 115 -10.81 7.33 13.05
C LYS A 115 -12.16 6.71 12.73
N ARG A 116 -12.48 6.49 11.44
CA ARG A 116 -13.73 5.80 11.04
C ARG A 116 -13.71 4.33 11.43
N ALA A 117 -12.59 3.64 11.24
CA ALA A 117 -12.44 2.25 11.64
C ALA A 117 -12.60 2.08 13.16
N GLN A 118 -12.08 3.01 13.96
CA GLN A 118 -12.19 2.97 15.42
C GLN A 118 -13.66 3.08 15.87
N LYS A 119 -14.42 4.03 15.31
CA LYS A 119 -15.86 4.14 15.57
C LYS A 119 -16.62 2.85 15.24
N SER A 120 -16.25 2.18 14.14
CA SER A 120 -16.85 0.90 13.77
C SER A 120 -16.45 -0.28 14.66
N MET A 121 -15.43 -0.15 15.52
CA MET A 121 -15.14 -1.15 16.55
C MET A 121 -16.00 -0.95 17.80
N ASP A 122 -16.29 0.30 18.14
CA ASP A 122 -17.07 0.69 19.32
C ASP A 122 -18.59 0.49 19.09
N GLU A 123 -19.05 0.63 17.84
CA GLU A 123 -20.43 0.39 17.46
C GLU A 123 -20.69 -1.11 17.20
N VAL A 124 -21.76 -1.66 17.77
CA VAL A 124 -22.25 -3.06 17.51
C VAL A 124 -22.67 -3.28 16.04
N ASN A 125 -22.58 -2.25 15.19
CA ASN A 125 -22.97 -2.27 13.79
C ASN A 125 -21.97 -3.05 12.90
N SER A 126 -22.06 -4.37 12.97
CA SER A 126 -21.37 -5.32 12.09
C SER A 126 -21.57 -5.02 10.60
N PHE A 127 -22.72 -4.45 10.21
CA PHE A 127 -23.09 -4.16 8.82
C PHE A 127 -22.14 -3.19 8.10
N THR A 128 -21.62 -2.16 8.79
CA THR A 128 -20.68 -1.19 8.18
C THR A 128 -19.35 -1.86 7.85
N LEU A 129 -18.88 -2.76 8.72
CA LEU A 129 -17.67 -3.55 8.49
C LEU A 129 -17.86 -4.53 7.32
N VAL A 130 -19.03 -5.15 7.21
CA VAL A 130 -19.35 -6.07 6.10
C VAL A 130 -19.27 -5.36 4.73
N LYS A 131 -19.56 -4.06 4.66
CA LYS A 131 -19.63 -3.32 3.39
C LYS A 131 -18.35 -2.59 2.99
N ASP A 132 -17.40 -2.35 3.90
CA ASP A 132 -16.16 -1.62 3.60
C ASP A 132 -14.91 -2.49 3.80
N PRO A 133 -14.37 -3.09 2.71
CA PRO A 133 -13.19 -3.95 2.79
C PRO A 133 -11.99 -3.27 3.46
N LYS A 134 -11.85 -1.95 3.30
CA LYS A 134 -10.76 -1.19 3.91
C LYS A 134 -10.94 -1.07 5.42
N LEU A 135 -12.14 -0.71 5.88
CA LEU A 135 -12.40 -0.63 7.32
C LEU A 135 -12.35 -2.01 7.96
N ALA A 136 -12.91 -3.03 7.29
CA ALA A 136 -12.84 -4.42 7.74
C ALA A 136 -11.39 -4.88 7.94
N LEU A 137 -10.51 -4.60 6.97
CA LEU A 137 -9.11 -4.99 7.05
C LEU A 137 -8.37 -4.24 8.17
N ILE A 138 -8.55 -2.91 8.29
CA ILE A 138 -7.97 -2.11 9.39
C ILE A 138 -8.39 -2.69 10.75
N VAL A 139 -9.69 -2.94 10.95
CA VAL A 139 -10.20 -3.51 12.21
C VAL A 139 -9.66 -4.91 12.45
N SER A 140 -9.51 -5.74 11.40
CA SER A 140 -8.93 -7.08 11.53
C SER A 140 -7.47 -7.04 12.00
N ILE A 141 -6.69 -6.06 11.53
CA ILE A 141 -5.29 -5.87 11.93
C ILE A 141 -5.25 -5.48 13.42
N TRP A 142 -6.08 -4.51 13.81
CA TRP A 142 -6.19 -4.06 15.20
C TRP A 142 -6.65 -5.16 16.17
N ARG A 143 -7.62 -5.99 15.77
CA ARG A 143 -8.05 -7.16 16.56
C ARG A 143 -6.95 -8.20 16.73
N ALA A 144 -6.02 -8.30 15.79
CA ALA A 144 -4.83 -9.13 15.90
C ALA A 144 -3.71 -8.50 16.77
N LYS A 145 -4.02 -7.44 17.54
CA LYS A 145 -3.07 -6.70 18.40
C LYS A 145 -1.90 -6.09 17.63
N ARG A 146 -2.11 -5.74 16.36
CA ARG A 146 -1.16 -5.00 15.51
C ARG A 146 -1.78 -3.66 15.14
N GLY A 147 -0.96 -2.65 14.83
CA GLY A 147 -1.42 -1.39 14.24
C GLY A 147 -1.36 -1.43 12.71
N VAL A 148 -1.73 -0.35 12.03
CA VAL A 148 -1.63 -0.23 10.57
C VAL A 148 -0.40 0.60 10.21
N LEU A 149 0.36 0.20 9.20
CA LEU A 149 1.49 1.00 8.71
C LEU A 149 0.99 2.07 7.72
N LEU A 150 1.41 3.32 7.92
CA LEU A 150 1.08 4.45 7.05
C LEU A 150 2.35 5.00 6.38
N LEU A 151 2.47 4.83 5.07
CA LEU A 151 3.58 5.39 4.31
C LEU A 151 3.12 6.62 3.51
N GLN A 152 3.46 7.82 3.98
CA GLN A 152 3.22 9.07 3.25
C GLN A 152 4.40 9.44 2.34
N THR A 153 4.14 9.77 1.08
CA THR A 153 5.17 10.11 0.08
C THR A 153 4.70 11.14 -0.93
N PHE A 154 5.60 11.57 -1.84
CA PHE A 154 5.33 12.52 -2.92
C PHE A 154 4.62 13.78 -2.40
N ARG A 155 5.19 14.42 -1.37
CA ARG A 155 4.60 15.62 -0.75
C ARG A 155 4.83 16.84 -1.63
N GLY A 156 4.01 17.87 -1.43
CA GLY A 156 4.19 19.14 -2.12
C GLY A 156 3.83 19.05 -3.60
N ILE A 157 2.79 18.28 -3.93
CA ILE A 157 2.31 18.10 -5.31
C ILE A 157 0.87 18.60 -5.45
N SER A 158 0.45 18.87 -6.67
CA SER A 158 -0.92 19.29 -6.98
C SER A 158 -1.91 18.12 -6.78
N SER A 159 -3.21 18.44 -6.77
CA SER A 159 -4.26 17.42 -6.69
C SER A 159 -4.24 16.48 -7.88
N GLN A 160 -3.96 17.00 -9.09
CA GLN A 160 -3.93 16.21 -10.32
C GLN A 160 -2.67 15.32 -10.40
N ASP A 161 -1.51 15.81 -9.94
CA ASP A 161 -0.30 14.98 -9.84
C ASP A 161 -0.56 13.79 -8.90
N ALA A 162 -1.05 14.07 -7.69
CA ALA A 162 -1.35 13.04 -6.69
C ALA A 162 -2.36 12.02 -7.23
N GLN A 163 -3.36 12.47 -7.97
CA GLN A 163 -4.40 11.63 -8.57
C GLN A 163 -3.84 10.71 -9.67
N THR A 164 -2.97 11.22 -10.54
CA THR A 164 -2.30 10.40 -11.56
C THR A 164 -1.35 9.37 -10.95
N ARG A 165 -0.60 9.74 -9.89
CA ARG A 165 0.25 8.80 -9.15
C ARG A 165 -0.57 7.70 -8.46
N GLU A 166 -1.68 8.07 -7.82
CA GLU A 166 -2.63 7.12 -7.23
C GLU A 166 -3.17 6.15 -8.31
N ALA A 167 -3.60 6.67 -9.46
CA ALA A 167 -4.12 5.85 -10.56
C ALA A 167 -3.10 4.86 -11.11
N SER A 168 -1.88 5.32 -11.39
CA SER A 168 -0.82 4.44 -11.90
C SER A 168 -0.42 3.35 -10.92
N ILE A 169 -0.36 3.65 -9.61
CA ILE A 169 -0.07 2.64 -8.59
C ILE A 169 -1.20 1.62 -8.47
N ILE A 170 -2.48 2.07 -8.46
CA ILE A 170 -3.64 1.17 -8.44
C ILE A 170 -3.66 0.27 -9.69
N ASP A 171 -3.41 0.84 -10.87
CA ASP A 171 -3.37 0.08 -12.12
C ASP A 171 -2.23 -0.94 -12.15
N ALA A 172 -1.08 -0.62 -11.54
CA ALA A 172 0.03 -1.57 -11.43
C ALA A 172 -0.27 -2.72 -10.45
N LEU A 173 -0.89 -2.43 -9.31
CA LEU A 173 -1.24 -3.45 -8.30
C LEU A 173 -2.49 -4.26 -8.66
N SER A 174 -3.38 -3.72 -9.51
CA SER A 174 -4.75 -4.20 -9.74
C SER A 174 -5.68 -3.99 -8.54
N MET A 175 -6.97 -3.81 -8.84
CA MET A 175 -8.02 -3.63 -7.83
C MET A 175 -8.26 -4.89 -6.99
N ASN A 176 -8.00 -6.08 -7.55
CA ASN A 176 -8.18 -7.34 -6.83
C ASN A 176 -7.20 -7.51 -5.66
N HIS A 177 -6.10 -6.75 -5.68
CA HIS A 177 -5.09 -6.74 -4.61
C HIS A 177 -5.37 -5.67 -3.55
N LEU A 178 -6.31 -4.74 -3.80
CA LEU A 178 -6.52 -3.54 -2.98
C LEU A 178 -7.93 -3.48 -2.39
N THR A 179 -8.05 -2.80 -1.25
CA THR A 179 -9.33 -2.43 -0.64
C THR A 179 -9.91 -1.13 -1.21
N ASN A 180 -9.25 -0.55 -2.22
CA ASN A 180 -9.78 0.57 -2.98
C ASN A 180 -11.15 0.21 -3.57
N ARG A 181 -12.11 1.14 -3.55
CA ARG A 181 -13.47 0.92 -4.11
C ARG A 181 -13.63 1.43 -5.54
N ARG A 182 -12.66 2.18 -6.03
CA ARG A 182 -12.68 2.79 -7.36
C ARG A 182 -11.28 2.73 -7.94
N LEU A 183 -11.24 2.58 -9.26
CA LEU A 183 -10.04 2.82 -10.05
C LEU A 183 -9.61 4.28 -9.88
N GLY A 184 -8.31 4.51 -10.07
CA GLY A 184 -7.81 5.88 -10.15
C GLY A 184 -8.17 6.53 -11.48
N VAL A 185 -7.99 7.84 -11.53
CA VAL A 185 -8.28 8.65 -12.71
C VAL A 185 -7.00 9.31 -13.17
N TYR A 186 -6.66 9.16 -14.44
CA TYR A 186 -5.51 9.85 -15.02
C TYR A 186 -5.85 11.31 -15.36
N CYS A 187 -4.91 12.21 -15.08
CA CYS A 187 -4.96 13.63 -15.40
C CYS A 187 -3.74 14.04 -16.24
N GLY A 188 -3.80 15.23 -16.83
CA GLY A 188 -2.68 15.84 -17.57
C GLY A 188 -2.10 14.94 -18.67
N GLN A 189 -0.78 15.00 -18.84
CA GLN A 189 -0.07 14.26 -19.87
C GLN A 189 -0.26 12.74 -19.80
N ALA A 190 -0.40 12.18 -18.59
CA ALA A 190 -0.61 10.74 -18.44
C ALA A 190 -1.96 10.27 -19.02
N ARG A 191 -2.97 11.15 -18.99
CA ARG A 191 -4.27 10.88 -19.61
C ARG A 191 -4.22 11.00 -21.14
N SER A 192 -3.57 12.03 -21.66
CA SER A 192 -3.60 12.33 -23.10
C SER A 192 -2.58 11.57 -23.92
N SER A 193 -1.42 11.22 -23.34
CA SER A 193 -0.24 10.81 -24.13
C SER A 193 0.34 9.46 -23.75
N LEU A 194 0.10 8.95 -22.53
CA LEU A 194 0.61 7.63 -22.14
C LEU A 194 -0.35 6.51 -22.54
N SER A 195 0.21 5.46 -23.12
CA SER A 195 -0.50 4.19 -23.34
C SER A 195 -0.82 3.48 -22.02
N ASN A 196 -1.75 2.52 -22.08
CA ASN A 196 -2.11 1.68 -20.91
C ASN A 196 -0.94 0.90 -20.33
N LYS A 197 0.09 0.60 -21.13
CA LYS A 197 1.30 -0.09 -20.68
C LYS A 197 2.24 0.87 -19.96
N GLU A 198 2.43 2.06 -20.50
CA GLU A 198 3.29 3.09 -19.89
C GLU A 198 2.73 3.63 -18.57
N ARG A 199 1.40 3.74 -18.46
CA ARG A 199 0.73 4.07 -17.20
C ARG A 199 1.05 3.06 -16.09
N LYS A 200 1.05 1.76 -16.41
CA LYS A 200 1.49 0.72 -15.47
C LYS A 200 2.97 0.81 -15.17
N TYR A 201 3.82 1.09 -16.16
CA TYR A 201 5.25 1.30 -15.94
C TYR A 201 5.55 2.48 -15.03
N LEU A 202 4.79 3.58 -15.13
CA LEU A 202 4.84 4.67 -14.17
C LEU A 202 4.51 4.16 -12.76
N GLY A 203 3.44 3.37 -12.60
CA GLY A 203 3.03 2.77 -11.34
C GLY A 203 4.09 1.86 -10.71
N ILE A 204 4.67 0.96 -11.50
CA ILE A 204 5.74 0.04 -11.08
C ILE A 204 6.97 0.84 -10.61
N ALA A 205 7.37 1.87 -11.36
CA ALA A 205 8.50 2.72 -10.97
C ALA A 205 8.22 3.50 -9.67
N LEU A 206 6.98 3.99 -9.47
CA LEU A 206 6.57 4.64 -8.23
C LEU A 206 6.57 3.66 -7.06
N LEU A 207 6.06 2.44 -7.24
CA LEU A 207 6.08 1.37 -6.24
C LEU A 207 7.50 0.99 -5.83
N TYR A 208 8.43 0.90 -6.78
CA TYR A 208 9.84 0.61 -6.48
C TYR A 208 10.49 1.74 -5.67
N LYS A 209 10.20 3.00 -6.02
CA LYS A 209 10.63 4.17 -5.23
C LYS A 209 10.00 4.17 -3.82
N LEU A 210 8.75 3.76 -3.71
CA LEU A 210 8.03 3.61 -2.44
C LEU A 210 8.63 2.53 -1.55
N MET A 211 9.02 1.38 -2.11
CA MET A 211 9.74 0.32 -1.39
C MET A 211 11.07 0.83 -0.84
N GLY A 212 11.87 1.52 -1.65
CA GLY A 212 13.13 2.10 -1.19
C GLY A 212 12.92 3.08 -0.04
N LYS A 213 11.87 3.91 -0.10
CA LYS A 213 11.50 4.80 1.01
C LYS A 213 11.09 4.01 2.26
N PHE A 214 10.26 2.99 2.10
CA PHE A 214 9.79 2.15 3.19
C PHE A 214 10.95 1.50 3.94
N LEU A 215 11.91 0.91 3.23
CA LEU A 215 13.09 0.27 3.81
C LEU A 215 14.04 1.28 4.50
N ALA A 216 14.01 2.55 4.09
CA ALA A 216 14.80 3.62 4.71
C ALA A 216 14.15 4.21 5.97
N THR A 217 12.87 3.94 6.22
CA THR A 217 12.10 4.47 7.36
C THR A 217 11.78 3.38 8.38
N GLU A 218 11.58 3.75 9.65
CA GLU A 218 11.13 2.80 10.66
C GLU A 218 9.68 2.37 10.42
N GLU A 219 9.36 1.10 10.72
CA GLU A 219 7.99 0.61 10.70
C GLU A 219 7.27 1.10 11.96
N SER A 220 6.46 2.16 11.83
CA SER A 220 5.63 2.69 12.92
C SER A 220 4.18 2.29 12.71
N GLU A 221 3.69 1.38 13.56
CA GLU A 221 2.32 0.90 13.54
C GLU A 221 1.34 1.89 14.20
N LEU A 222 0.22 2.18 13.54
CA LEU A 222 -0.84 3.05 14.03
C LEU A 222 -1.97 2.22 14.66
N TYR A 223 -2.12 2.34 15.97
CA TYR A 223 -3.14 1.68 16.77
C TYR A 223 -4.41 2.54 16.90
N PRO A 224 -5.56 1.96 17.33
CA PRO A 224 -6.69 2.75 17.77
C PRO A 224 -6.28 3.73 18.87
N LEU A 225 -6.86 4.93 18.88
CA LEU A 225 -6.62 5.87 19.96
C LEU A 225 -7.23 5.30 21.25
N LYS A 226 -6.53 5.41 22.38
CA LYS A 226 -7.07 5.00 23.68
C LYS A 226 -8.33 5.83 23.97
N ASN A 227 -9.48 5.19 24.20
CA ASN A 227 -10.67 5.88 24.67
C ASN A 227 -10.40 6.38 26.10
N THR A 228 -10.33 7.70 26.29
CA THR A 228 -10.16 8.31 27.62
C THR A 228 -11.40 8.16 28.51
N LYS A 229 -12.57 7.86 27.92
CA LYS A 229 -13.84 7.72 28.65
C LYS A 229 -13.91 6.53 29.61
N THR A 230 -13.22 5.42 29.31
CA THR A 230 -13.26 4.22 30.17
C THR A 230 -12.40 4.32 31.43
N VAL A 231 -11.56 5.36 31.56
CA VAL A 231 -10.76 5.58 32.79
C VAL A 231 -11.55 6.42 33.80
N GLU A 232 -12.34 7.39 33.34
CA GLU A 232 -13.17 8.22 34.22
C GLU A 232 -14.38 7.44 34.77
N ASP A 233 -15.02 6.58 33.96
CA ASP A 233 -16.17 5.79 34.41
C ASP A 233 -15.80 4.67 35.40
N LYS A 234 -14.56 4.14 35.36
CA LYS A 234 -14.09 3.16 36.35
C LYS A 234 -13.75 3.80 37.69
N ASN A 235 -13.17 5.01 37.66
CA ASN A 235 -12.83 5.73 38.88
C ASN A 235 -14.07 6.34 39.58
N ALA A 236 -15.20 6.50 38.86
CA ALA A 236 -16.47 6.96 39.42
C ALA A 236 -17.34 5.84 40.00
N MET A 237 -17.00 4.57 39.78
CA MET A 237 -17.68 3.40 40.38
C MET A 237 -16.94 2.80 41.58
N GLU A 238 -15.71 3.25 41.84
CA GLU A 238 -14.87 2.81 42.97
C GLU A 238 -14.68 3.90 44.05
N ALA A 239 -15.43 5.01 43.98
CA ALA A 239 -15.49 6.07 44.99
C ALA A 239 -16.89 6.17 45.59
#